data_AF-A0A2K9EI69-F1
#
_entry.id   AF-A0A2K9EI69-F1
#
_cell.length_a   1.000
_cell.length_b   1.000
_cell.length_c   1.000
_cell.angle_alpha   90.00
_cell.angle_beta   90.00
_cell.angle_gamma   90.00
#
_symmetry.space_group_name_H-M   'P 1'
#
loop_
_entity.id
_entity.type
_entity.pdbx_description
1 polymer ?
#
loop_
_entity_poly.entity_id
_entity_poly.type
_entity_poly.pdbx_seq_one_letter_code
_entity_poly.pdbx_strand_id
1 'polypeptide(L)'
;MKVTKNRVLIVAVRHGRVAVIFLHEGQPTHWALSVKAARSAKEARGFLGAWMGRHEPSVVVLENPRSTKRKGKRATTILTALQQFADTSPAMLALACRMQHHPNVYAEAAAFAAAYPQMAEKLPTERKPWESEPRNIIFVEALALAQNVGFLPLDLPDPRDGI
;
A
#
# COMPACT_ATOMS: atom_id res chain seq x y z
N MET A 1 20.61 -0.87 -22.24
CA MET A 1 19.25 -1.04 -21.67
C MET A 1 19.15 -0.11 -20.46
N LYS A 2 18.37 0.98 -20.52
CA LYS A 2 18.21 1.86 -19.35
C LYS A 2 17.50 1.05 -18.28
N VAL A 3 18.18 0.79 -17.16
CA VAL A 3 17.50 0.36 -15.93
C VAL A 3 16.57 1.52 -15.58
N THR A 4 15.28 1.40 -15.91
CA THR A 4 14.29 2.39 -15.53
C THR A 4 14.26 2.41 -14.02
N LYS A 5 14.74 3.52 -13.42
CA LYS A 5 14.63 3.78 -11.99
C LYS A 5 13.20 3.49 -11.57
N ASN A 6 13.02 2.49 -10.72
CA ASN A 6 11.70 1.95 -10.42
C ASN A 6 10.98 2.94 -9.50
N ARG A 7 10.08 3.76 -10.07
CA ARG A 7 9.25 4.74 -9.35
C ARG A 7 7.86 4.15 -9.23
N VAL A 8 7.53 3.65 -8.05
CA VAL A 8 6.30 2.86 -7.84
C VAL A 8 5.41 3.59 -6.86
N LEU A 9 4.18 3.90 -7.26
CA LEU A 9 3.16 4.43 -6.37
C LEU A 9 2.19 3.33 -5.98
N ILE A 10 2.12 3.03 -4.70
CA ILE A 10 1.28 1.97 -4.16
C ILE A 10 0.09 2.61 -3.48
N VAL A 11 -1.11 2.07 -3.71
CA VAL A 11 -2.33 2.57 -3.06
C VAL A 11 -3.08 1.42 -2.38
N ALA A 12 -3.33 1.58 -1.09
CA ALA A 12 -4.21 0.71 -0.33
C ALA A 12 -5.49 1.45 0.05
N VAL A 13 -6.62 0.75 0.04
CA VAL A 13 -7.94 1.30 0.37
C VAL A 13 -8.59 0.44 1.45
N ARG A 14 -8.98 1.07 2.55
CA ARG A 14 -9.73 0.43 3.64
C ARG A 14 -10.94 1.27 4.01
N HIS A 15 -11.81 0.74 4.88
CA HIS A 15 -12.97 1.50 5.35
C HIS A 15 -12.54 2.82 6.00
N GLY A 16 -13.01 3.93 5.42
CA GLY A 16 -12.76 5.29 5.91
C GLY A 16 -11.37 5.85 5.64
N ARG A 17 -10.49 5.15 4.90
CA ARG A 17 -9.12 5.63 4.64
C ARG A 17 -8.52 5.08 3.34
N VAL A 18 -7.69 5.89 2.70
CA VAL A 18 -6.81 5.52 1.59
C VAL A 18 -5.39 5.85 2.00
N ALA A 19 -4.45 4.94 1.78
CA ALA A 19 -3.04 5.20 2.00
C ALA A 19 -2.26 5.05 0.70
N VAL A 20 -1.18 5.82 0.61
CA VAL A 20 -0.22 5.75 -0.49
C VAL A 20 1.19 5.63 0.05
N ILE A 21 2.01 4.87 -0.67
CA ILE A 21 3.45 4.77 -0.45
C ILE A 21 4.13 4.92 -1.81
N PHE A 22 5.10 5.81 -1.90
CA PHE A 22 5.93 5.98 -3.07
C PHE A 22 7.30 5.33 -2.82
N LEU A 23 7.63 4.35 -3.67
CA LEU A 23 8.94 3.73 -3.72
C LEU A 23 9.81 4.41 -4.77
N HIS A 24 11.05 4.65 -4.41
CA HIS A 24 12.12 5.00 -5.34
C HIS A 24 13.21 3.95 -5.23
N GLU A 25 13.45 3.20 -6.30
CA GLU A 25 14.50 2.16 -6.34
C GLU A 25 14.31 1.12 -5.19
N GLY A 26 13.07 0.70 -4.97
CA GLY A 26 12.70 -0.27 -3.92
C GLY A 26 12.62 0.31 -2.51
N GLN A 27 12.93 1.59 -2.31
CA GLN A 27 12.92 2.25 -1.01
C GLN A 27 11.67 3.12 -0.82
N PRO A 28 10.88 2.92 0.26
CA PRO A 28 9.84 3.87 0.65
C PRO A 28 10.46 5.25 0.94
N THR A 29 10.04 6.27 0.22
CA THR A 29 10.55 7.65 0.40
C THR A 29 9.47 8.64 0.81
N HIS A 30 8.23 8.40 0.39
CA HIS A 30 7.09 9.24 0.73
C HIS A 30 5.86 8.39 1.00
N TRP A 31 5.02 8.84 1.92
CA TRP A 31 3.77 8.16 2.25
C TRP A 31 2.76 9.13 2.82
N ALA A 32 1.48 8.81 2.66
CA ALA A 32 0.41 9.54 3.32
C ALA A 32 -0.83 8.66 3.53
N LEU A 33 -1.65 9.09 4.48
CA LEU A 33 -2.97 8.55 4.75
C LEU A 33 -3.99 9.67 4.59
N SER A 34 -5.09 9.38 3.90
CA SER A 34 -6.19 10.32 3.68
C SER A 34 -7.53 9.70 4.03
N VAL A 35 -8.20 10.31 5.00
CA VAL A 35 -9.62 10.02 5.31
C VAL A 35 -10.54 10.67 4.28
N LYS A 36 -10.16 11.85 3.75
CA LYS A 36 -10.93 12.57 2.73
C LYS A 36 -11.05 11.76 1.45
N ALA A 37 -9.93 11.17 0.99
CA ALA A 37 -9.88 10.31 -0.19
C ALA A 37 -10.83 9.11 -0.09
N ALA A 38 -11.14 8.64 1.12
CA ALA A 38 -12.03 7.51 1.33
C ALA A 38 -13.53 7.87 1.34
N ARG A 39 -13.88 9.15 1.21
CA ARG A 39 -15.28 9.61 1.23
C ARG A 39 -16.00 9.34 -0.09
N SER A 40 -15.32 9.44 -1.22
CA SER A 40 -15.92 9.26 -2.55
C SER A 40 -14.88 8.88 -3.61
N ALA A 41 -15.35 8.35 -4.75
CA ALA A 41 -14.52 8.09 -5.91
C ALA A 41 -13.80 9.35 -6.45
N LYS A 42 -14.48 10.50 -6.43
CA LYS A 42 -13.91 11.78 -6.86
C LYS A 42 -12.72 12.19 -5.99
N GLU A 43 -12.88 12.12 -4.67
CA GLU A 43 -11.81 12.47 -3.72
C GLU A 43 -10.64 11.48 -3.82
N ALA A 44 -10.92 10.19 -4.01
CA ALA A 44 -9.89 9.18 -4.21
C ALA A 44 -9.06 9.45 -5.49
N ARG A 45 -9.72 9.75 -6.61
CA ARG A 45 -9.04 10.10 -7.87
C ARG A 45 -8.21 11.37 -7.75
N GLY A 46 -8.76 12.41 -7.12
CA GLY A 46 -8.01 13.64 -6.87
C GLY A 46 -6.76 13.41 -6.02
N PHE A 47 -6.88 12.57 -4.99
CA PHE A 47 -5.75 12.18 -4.14
C PHE A 47 -4.69 11.39 -4.93
N LEU A 48 -5.09 10.36 -5.68
CA LEU A 48 -4.17 9.59 -6.53
C LEU A 48 -3.51 10.48 -7.59
N GLY A 49 -4.28 11.32 -8.29
CA GLY A 49 -3.79 12.24 -9.31
C GLY A 49 -2.76 13.24 -8.78
N ALA A 50 -2.96 13.77 -7.56
CA ALA A 50 -1.97 14.65 -6.93
C ALA A 50 -0.64 13.94 -6.65
N TRP A 51 -0.69 12.68 -6.22
CA TRP A 51 0.51 11.86 -5.99
C TRP A 51 1.19 11.48 -7.30
N MET A 52 0.43 11.11 -8.32
CA MET A 52 0.96 10.81 -9.65
C MET A 52 1.63 12.03 -10.28
N GLY A 53 1.00 13.21 -10.19
CA GLY A 53 1.58 14.45 -10.72
C GLY A 53 2.83 14.91 -9.95
N ARG A 54 2.89 14.67 -8.63
CA ARG A 54 4.05 15.04 -7.81
C ARG A 54 5.26 14.13 -8.03
N HIS A 55 5.03 12.82 -8.15
CA HIS A 55 6.09 11.83 -8.09
C HIS A 55 6.39 11.14 -9.43
N GLU A 56 5.52 11.34 -10.43
CA GLU A 56 5.63 10.76 -11.77
C GLU A 56 5.99 9.27 -11.76
N PRO A 57 5.16 8.42 -11.10
CA PRO A 57 5.45 7.00 -11.01
C PRO A 57 5.43 6.36 -12.41
N SER A 58 6.34 5.42 -12.64
CA SER A 58 6.29 4.54 -13.82
C SER A 58 5.28 3.41 -13.62
N VAL A 59 4.96 3.07 -12.37
CA VAL A 59 4.02 2.01 -12.02
C VAL A 59 3.08 2.46 -10.90
N VAL A 60 1.78 2.18 -11.04
CA VAL A 60 0.80 2.30 -9.96
C VAL A 60 0.34 0.91 -9.54
N VAL A 61 0.47 0.58 -8.25
CA VAL A 61 0.05 -0.69 -7.66
C VAL A 61 -1.25 -0.50 -6.89
N LEU A 62 -2.28 -1.26 -7.26
CA LEU A 62 -3.58 -1.28 -6.56
C LEU A 62 -3.95 -2.70 -6.16
N GLU A 63 -4.77 -2.83 -5.12
CA GLU A 63 -5.45 -4.09 -4.86
C GLU A 63 -6.51 -4.36 -5.94
N ASN A 64 -6.54 -5.60 -6.47
CA ASN A 64 -7.51 -6.01 -7.47
C ASN A 64 -8.93 -6.01 -6.86
N PRO A 65 -9.86 -5.15 -7.32
CA PRO A 65 -11.21 -5.06 -6.76
C PRO A 65 -12.00 -6.37 -6.85
N ARG A 66 -11.66 -7.26 -7.81
CA ARG A 66 -12.34 -8.54 -8.03
C ARG A 66 -11.89 -9.62 -7.06
N SER A 67 -10.68 -9.53 -6.50
CA SER A 67 -10.19 -10.49 -5.51
C SER A 67 -10.61 -10.15 -4.07
N THR A 68 -11.18 -8.96 -3.84
CA THR A 68 -11.47 -8.47 -2.49
C THR A 68 -12.77 -9.04 -1.91
N LYS A 69 -12.76 -10.27 -1.41
CA LYS A 69 -13.94 -10.87 -0.76
C LYS A 69 -14.33 -10.20 0.58
N ARG A 70 -13.37 -9.55 1.24
CA ARG A 70 -13.54 -8.98 2.61
C ARG A 70 -13.84 -7.48 2.63
N LYS A 71 -13.86 -6.78 1.49
CA LYS A 71 -14.07 -5.34 1.45
C LYS A 71 -15.55 -4.98 1.29
N GLY A 72 -15.99 -3.96 2.04
CA GLY A 72 -17.34 -3.42 1.92
C GLY A 72 -17.53 -2.62 0.63
N LYS A 73 -18.78 -2.48 0.20
CA LYS A 73 -19.20 -1.84 -1.08
C LYS A 73 -18.45 -0.54 -1.39
N ARG A 74 -18.35 0.38 -0.42
CA ARG A 74 -17.67 1.68 -0.60
C ARG A 74 -16.18 1.53 -0.94
N ALA A 75 -15.46 0.63 -0.27
CA ALA A 75 -14.04 0.41 -0.55
C ALA A 75 -13.85 -0.20 -1.94
N THR A 76 -14.72 -1.12 -2.34
CA THR A 76 -14.74 -1.68 -3.71
C THR A 76 -15.01 -0.60 -4.75
N THR A 77 -16.02 0.26 -4.55
CA THR A 77 -16.30 1.39 -5.46
C THR A 77 -15.10 2.32 -5.62
N ILE A 78 -14.41 2.62 -4.51
CA ILE A 78 -13.20 3.46 -4.54
C ILE A 78 -12.08 2.75 -5.32
N LEU A 79 -11.80 1.47 -5.03
CA LEU A 79 -10.76 0.72 -5.74
C LEU A 79 -11.04 0.62 -7.23
N THR A 80 -12.28 0.33 -7.64
CA THR A 80 -12.67 0.31 -9.06
C THR A 80 -12.47 1.68 -9.71
N ALA A 81 -12.83 2.76 -9.02
CA ALA A 81 -12.67 4.11 -9.54
C ALA A 81 -11.20 4.54 -9.67
N LEU A 82 -10.33 4.10 -8.75
CA LEU A 82 -8.89 4.29 -8.81
C LEU A 82 -8.26 3.46 -9.93
N GLN A 83 -8.69 2.21 -10.09
CA GLN A 83 -8.25 1.33 -11.17
C GLN A 83 -8.52 1.96 -12.53
N GLN A 84 -9.77 2.36 -12.80
CA GLN A 84 -10.16 3.03 -14.05
C GLN A 84 -9.35 4.30 -14.29
N PHE A 85 -9.05 5.06 -13.24
CA PHE A 85 -8.28 6.29 -13.36
C PHE A 85 -6.81 6.02 -13.68
N ALA A 86 -6.18 5.07 -12.99
CA ALA A 86 -4.80 4.68 -13.23
C ALA A 86 -4.62 4.07 -14.65
N ASP A 87 -5.61 3.33 -15.14
CA ASP A 87 -5.61 2.72 -16.47
C ASP A 87 -5.61 3.75 -17.61
N THR A 88 -6.09 4.97 -17.35
CA THR A 88 -6.04 6.10 -18.30
C THR A 88 -4.74 6.91 -18.24
N SER A 89 -3.82 6.53 -17.36
CA SER A 89 -2.55 7.24 -17.14
C SER A 89 -1.41 6.61 -17.96
N PRO A 90 -0.29 7.32 -18.17
CA PRO A 90 0.89 6.73 -18.79
C PRO A 90 1.65 5.74 -17.89
N ALA A 91 1.31 5.66 -16.60
CA ALA A 91 1.94 4.71 -15.68
C ALA A 91 1.36 3.30 -15.89
N MET A 92 2.22 2.28 -15.82
CA MET A 92 1.77 0.90 -15.86
C MET A 92 0.92 0.59 -14.62
N LEU A 93 -0.25 0.00 -14.82
CA LEU A 93 -1.11 -0.44 -13.71
C LEU A 93 -0.81 -1.90 -13.34
N ALA A 94 -0.39 -2.12 -12.10
CA ALA A 94 -0.19 -3.44 -11.50
C ALA A 94 -1.30 -3.74 -10.50
N LEU A 95 -2.05 -4.82 -10.71
CA LEU A 95 -3.12 -5.27 -9.82
C LEU A 95 -2.62 -6.42 -8.94
N ALA A 96 -2.69 -6.23 -7.64
CA ALA A 96 -2.23 -7.19 -6.65
C ALA A 96 -3.39 -7.86 -5.91
N CYS A 97 -3.23 -9.15 -5.59
CA CYS A 97 -4.07 -9.81 -4.59
C CYS A 97 -3.39 -9.69 -3.23
N ARG A 98 -4.13 -9.29 -2.19
CA ARG A 98 -3.57 -9.24 -0.83
C ARG A 98 -3.38 -10.65 -0.27
N MET A 99 -2.13 -11.12 -0.23
CA MET A 99 -1.70 -12.33 0.47
C MET A 99 -0.91 -11.93 1.71
N GLN A 100 -1.14 -12.63 2.83
CA GLN A 100 -0.44 -12.44 4.11
C GLN A 100 0.66 -13.50 4.20
N HIS A 101 1.92 -13.06 4.29
CA HIS A 101 3.09 -13.96 4.29
C HIS A 101 3.62 -14.26 5.69
N HIS A 102 3.26 -13.44 6.68
CA HIS A 102 3.62 -13.66 8.08
C HIS A 102 2.41 -14.14 8.89
N PRO A 103 2.61 -14.70 10.11
CA PRO A 103 1.52 -15.24 10.93
C PRO A 103 0.41 -14.23 11.25
N ASN A 104 0.78 -12.95 11.35
CA ASN A 104 -0.16 -11.86 11.57
C ASN A 104 0.39 -10.54 11.00
N VAL A 105 -0.47 -9.53 10.96
CA VAL A 105 -0.15 -8.20 10.42
C VAL A 105 0.90 -7.43 11.24
N TYR A 106 1.06 -7.71 12.53
CA TYR A 106 2.09 -7.08 13.38
C TYR A 106 3.46 -7.68 13.11
N ALA A 107 3.53 -8.99 12.86
CA ALA A 107 4.74 -9.66 12.39
C ALA A 107 5.16 -9.10 11.01
N GLU A 108 4.21 -8.88 10.09
CA GLU A 108 4.51 -8.18 8.82
C GLU A 108 5.01 -6.75 9.08
N ALA A 109 4.35 -6.00 9.96
CA ALA A 109 4.75 -4.65 10.31
C ALA A 109 6.17 -4.58 10.86
N ALA A 110 6.54 -5.52 11.74
CA ALA A 110 7.87 -5.61 12.32
C ALA A 110 8.93 -5.98 11.27
N ALA A 111 8.64 -6.94 10.37
CA ALA A 111 9.53 -7.28 9.26
C ALA A 111 9.74 -6.09 8.31
N PHE A 112 8.68 -5.35 7.96
CA PHE A 112 8.80 -4.13 7.17
C PHE A 112 9.55 -3.01 7.90
N ALA A 113 9.37 -2.86 9.22
CA ALA A 113 10.09 -1.86 10.01
C ALA A 113 11.59 -2.18 10.08
N ALA A 114 11.96 -3.46 10.19
CA ALA A 114 13.35 -3.89 10.17
C ALA A 114 14.01 -3.64 8.80
N ALA A 115 13.31 -3.96 7.71
CA ALA A 115 13.80 -3.77 6.35
C ALA A 115 13.81 -2.29 5.90
N TYR A 116 12.87 -1.49 6.41
CA TYR A 116 12.69 -0.08 6.05
C TYR A 116 12.54 0.78 7.32
N PRO A 117 13.64 1.09 8.03
CA PRO A 117 13.60 1.82 9.30
C PRO A 117 12.86 3.17 9.23
N GLN A 118 12.90 3.85 8.08
CA GLN A 118 12.17 5.11 7.85
C GLN A 118 10.65 4.97 7.95
N MET A 119 10.12 3.76 7.80
CA MET A 119 8.70 3.46 7.95
C MET A 119 8.32 3.06 9.39
N ALA A 120 9.28 2.75 10.27
CA ALA A 120 9.02 2.16 11.57
C ALA A 120 8.01 2.97 12.41
N GLU A 121 8.15 4.30 12.46
CA GLU A 121 7.22 5.18 13.18
C GLU A 121 5.78 5.18 12.62
N LYS A 122 5.61 4.78 11.36
CA LYS A 122 4.31 4.72 10.69
C LYS A 122 3.69 3.34 10.75
N LEU A 123 4.44 2.30 11.06
CA LEU A 123 3.93 0.94 11.14
C LEU A 123 3.36 0.67 12.54
N PRO A 124 2.30 -0.15 12.66
CA PRO A 124 1.73 -0.47 13.95
C PRO A 124 2.69 -1.36 14.76
N THR A 125 2.82 -1.07 16.05
CA THR A 125 3.41 -2.01 17.02
C THR A 125 2.38 -3.02 17.48
N GLU A 126 2.84 -4.11 18.08
CA GLU A 126 1.95 -5.09 18.70
C GLU A 126 1.04 -4.43 19.74
N ARG A 127 -0.21 -4.87 19.78
CA ARG A 127 -1.26 -4.30 20.63
C ARG A 127 -1.79 -5.36 21.59
N LYS A 128 -2.49 -4.91 22.62
CA LYS A 128 -3.27 -5.83 23.47
C LYS A 128 -4.56 -6.25 22.74
N PRO A 129 -5.08 -7.47 22.97
CA PRO A 129 -6.25 -7.98 22.24
C PRO A 129 -7.51 -7.10 22.32
N TRP A 130 -7.68 -6.35 23.41
CA TRP A 130 -8.84 -5.49 23.67
C TRP A 130 -8.71 -4.06 23.11
N GLU A 131 -7.56 -3.69 22.57
CA GLU A 131 -7.38 -2.37 21.96
C GLU A 131 -8.07 -2.33 20.59
N SER A 132 -8.39 -1.14 20.09
CA SER A 132 -8.91 -0.99 18.72
C SER A 132 -7.80 -1.22 17.69
N GLU A 133 -8.16 -1.59 16.47
CA GLU A 133 -7.16 -1.76 15.40
C GLU A 133 -6.57 -0.38 15.03
N PRO A 134 -5.23 -0.25 14.99
CA PRO A 134 -4.60 1.03 14.74
C PRO A 134 -4.82 1.47 13.29
N ARG A 135 -4.97 2.79 13.09
CA ARG A 135 -5.35 3.34 11.78
C ARG A 135 -4.29 3.13 10.70
N ASN A 136 -3.03 3.07 11.11
CA ASN A 136 -1.83 3.00 10.29
C ASN A 136 -1.52 1.60 9.74
N ILE A 137 -2.27 0.57 10.14
CA ILE A 137 -2.17 -0.79 9.57
C ILE A 137 -2.30 -0.84 8.04
N ILE A 138 -2.97 0.16 7.45
CA ILE A 138 -3.11 0.29 6.00
C ILE A 138 -1.76 0.52 5.28
N PHE A 139 -0.73 1.02 5.97
CA PHE A 139 0.61 1.10 5.41
C PHE A 139 1.22 -0.30 5.24
N VAL A 140 0.97 -1.21 6.20
CA VAL A 140 1.36 -2.63 6.07
C VAL A 140 0.65 -3.26 4.88
N GLU A 141 -0.66 -3.00 4.71
CA GLU A 141 -1.40 -3.47 3.54
C GLU A 141 -0.80 -2.95 2.24
N ALA A 142 -0.44 -1.66 2.15
CA ALA A 142 0.22 -1.10 0.97
C ALA A 142 1.56 -1.79 0.69
N LEU A 143 2.44 -1.92 1.68
CA LEU A 143 3.73 -2.60 1.51
C LEU A 143 3.54 -4.06 1.07
N ALA A 144 2.60 -4.78 1.66
CA ALA A 144 2.28 -6.15 1.25
C ALA A 144 1.75 -6.24 -0.19
N LEU A 145 0.98 -5.25 -0.68
CA LEU A 145 0.58 -5.22 -2.10
C LEU A 145 1.81 -5.10 -3.01
N ALA A 146 2.77 -4.25 -2.66
CA ALA A 146 4.00 -4.07 -3.43
C ALA A 146 4.87 -5.34 -3.41
N GLN A 147 4.96 -6.01 -2.26
CA GLN A 147 5.62 -7.31 -2.11
C GLN A 147 4.98 -8.37 -3.02
N ASN A 148 3.65 -8.44 -3.05
CA ASN A 148 2.90 -9.42 -3.84
C ASN A 148 3.04 -9.28 -5.36
N VAL A 149 3.49 -8.12 -5.85
CA VAL A 149 3.77 -7.89 -7.28
C VAL A 149 5.27 -7.78 -7.57
N GLY A 150 6.13 -8.12 -6.60
CA GLY A 150 7.58 -8.19 -6.78
C GLY A 150 8.33 -6.85 -6.73
N PHE A 151 7.72 -5.79 -6.20
CA PHE A 151 8.41 -4.50 -5.99
C PHE A 151 9.12 -4.42 -4.63
N LEU A 152 8.84 -5.35 -3.72
CA LEU A 152 9.57 -5.56 -2.46
C LEU A 152 9.90 -7.06 -2.31
N PRO A 153 10.98 -7.44 -1.61
CA PRO A 153 11.36 -8.83 -1.40
C PRO A 153 10.29 -9.63 -0.64
N LEU A 154 10.04 -10.88 -1.04
CA LEU A 154 9.12 -11.78 -0.32
C LEU A 154 9.69 -12.25 1.02
N ASP A 155 11.00 -12.53 1.04
CA ASP A 155 11.71 -13.05 2.20
C ASP A 155 12.28 -11.90 3.03
N LEU A 156 11.39 -11.06 3.58
CA LEU A 156 11.84 -10.10 4.58
C LEU A 156 12.24 -10.85 5.85
N PRO A 157 13.35 -10.46 6.50
CA PRO A 157 13.84 -11.15 7.69
C PRO A 157 12.73 -11.18 8.75
N ASP A 158 12.50 -12.35 9.35
CA ASP A 158 11.65 -12.42 10.52
C ASP A 158 12.42 -11.76 11.67
N PRO A 159 11.86 -10.75 12.35
CA PRO A 159 12.52 -10.15 13.51
C PRO A 159 12.78 -11.17 14.64
N ARG A 160 12.21 -12.38 14.57
CA ARG A 160 12.49 -13.51 15.47
C ARG A 160 13.72 -14.35 15.06
N ASP A 161 14.24 -14.20 13.84
CA ASP A 161 15.38 -15.00 13.35
C ASP A 161 16.74 -14.57 13.97
N GLY A 162 16.74 -13.49 14.76
CA GLY A 162 17.91 -12.95 15.46
C GLY A 162 17.84 -13.00 16.98
N ILE A 163 16.93 -13.80 17.57
CA ILE A 163 16.80 -14.03 19.02
C ILE A 163 17.22 -15.46 19.37
#